data_AF-A0A077ZYF7-F1
#
_entry.id   AF-A0A077ZYF7-F1
#
_cell.length_a   1.000
_cell.length_b   1.000
_cell.length_c   1.000
_cell.angle_alpha   90.00
_cell.angle_beta   90.00
_cell.angle_gamma   90.00
#
_symmetry.space_group_name_H-M   'P 1'
#
loop_
_entity.id
_entity.type
_entity.pdbx_description
1 polymer ?
#
loop_
_entity_poly.entity_id
_entity_poly.type
_entity_poly.pdbx_seq_one_letter_code
_entity_poly.pdbx_strand_id
1 'polypeptide(L)'
;MTNPNQSYQEEMDYIKKVLYWGLMVSGAITILVGALGIFTARFKTCCMIGLFSFFSFIMSLIFLGIGVVIIIVSIASNQQIEQYCQNQTYDQFTINLSRYFLNYVEEYDKATSKLPNTYMCSYYCPCVPLDQSKWENYNITVGSPNQLYFTGQYQTFNQCYQDLIRDKRIQPINSKVLDFIKNLEDEEDCSGLCGAHKFWFYRSINNGPPSSNCQSGIQKQYNLTFGILGIGLLVTGNIVFMAFNAHYGLWRKRFTRSNSSRSNAYKVED
;
A
#
# COMPACT_ATOMS: atom_id res chain seq x y z
N MET A 1 -20.76 16.66 -18.73
CA MET A 1 -19.44 16.01 -18.64
C MET A 1 -19.18 15.73 -17.17
N THR A 2 -19.25 14.47 -16.75
CA THR A 2 -18.91 14.06 -15.39
C THR A 2 -17.40 14.22 -15.18
N ASN A 3 -17.01 14.77 -14.04
CA ASN A 3 -15.59 14.95 -13.72
C ASN A 3 -14.95 13.56 -13.57
N PRO A 4 -13.94 13.19 -14.39
CA PRO A 4 -13.31 11.87 -14.30
C PRO A 4 -12.81 11.55 -12.89
N ASN A 5 -12.44 12.57 -12.11
CA ASN A 5 -11.97 12.40 -10.73
C ASN A 5 -13.07 11.88 -9.78
N GLN A 6 -14.35 12.16 -10.08
CA GLN A 6 -15.46 11.73 -9.23
C GLN A 6 -15.67 10.20 -9.31
N SER A 7 -15.53 9.62 -10.51
CA SER A 7 -15.64 8.17 -10.70
C SER A 7 -14.57 7.40 -9.93
N TYR A 8 -13.33 7.93 -9.88
CA TYR A 8 -12.23 7.28 -9.18
C TYR A 8 -12.39 7.30 -7.65
N GLN A 9 -12.95 8.38 -7.11
CA GLN A 9 -13.18 8.49 -5.67
C GLN A 9 -14.21 7.46 -5.19
N GLU A 10 -15.29 7.25 -5.95
CA GLU A 10 -16.32 6.26 -5.62
C GLU A 10 -15.77 4.82 -5.62
N GLU A 11 -14.93 4.47 -6.59
CA GLU A 11 -14.30 3.14 -6.65
C GLU A 11 -13.33 2.91 -5.48
N MET A 12 -12.53 3.91 -5.12
CA MET A 12 -11.61 3.80 -3.98
C MET A 12 -12.33 3.65 -2.65
N ASP A 13 -13.45 4.35 -2.48
CA ASP A 13 -14.27 4.22 -1.27
C ASP A 13 -14.97 2.86 -1.22
N TYR A 14 -15.37 2.30 -2.37
CA TYR A 14 -15.89 0.95 -2.46
C TYR A 14 -14.82 -0.08 -2.05
N ILE A 15 -13.62 -0.02 -2.62
CA ILE A 15 -12.52 -0.96 -2.30
C ILE A 15 -12.17 -0.88 -0.82
N LYS A 16 -12.08 0.32 -0.24
CA LYS A 16 -11.81 0.49 1.20
C LYS A 16 -12.89 -0.13 2.06
N LYS A 17 -14.16 0.07 1.71
CA LYS A 17 -15.29 -0.55 2.42
C LYS A 17 -15.21 -2.07 2.33
N VAL A 18 -14.96 -2.62 1.14
CA VAL A 18 -14.82 -4.07 0.93
C VAL A 18 -13.65 -4.63 1.73
N LEU A 19 -12.48 -3.99 1.70
CA LEU A 19 -11.31 -4.39 2.48
C LEU A 19 -11.60 -4.33 3.99
N TYR A 20 -12.19 -3.24 4.46
CA TYR A 20 -12.54 -3.04 5.87
C TYR A 20 -13.51 -4.12 6.36
N TRP A 21 -14.62 -4.33 5.66
CA TRP A 21 -15.59 -5.37 6.00
C TRP A 21 -14.99 -6.77 5.88
N GLY A 22 -14.17 -7.01 4.86
CA GLY A 22 -13.45 -8.27 4.68
C GLY A 22 -12.53 -8.59 5.87
N LEU A 23 -11.76 -7.60 6.34
CA LEU A 23 -10.88 -7.75 7.51
C LEU A 23 -11.68 -7.96 8.79
N MET A 24 -12.79 -7.22 8.98
CA MET A 24 -13.66 -7.39 10.15
C MET A 24 -14.29 -8.79 10.21
N VAL A 25 -14.82 -9.29 9.09
CA VAL A 25 -15.41 -10.63 8.99
C VAL A 25 -14.34 -11.70 9.21
N SER A 26 -13.17 -11.55 8.59
CA SER A 26 -12.02 -12.46 8.77
C SER A 26 -11.57 -12.52 10.23
N GLY A 27 -11.50 -11.37 10.90
CA GLY A 27 -11.18 -11.27 12.33
C GLY A 27 -12.20 -12.00 13.21
N ALA A 28 -13.49 -11.79 12.96
CA ALA A 28 -14.56 -12.48 13.69
C ALA A 28 -14.51 -14.00 13.50
N ILE A 29 -14.29 -14.47 12.27
CA ILE A 29 -14.12 -15.90 11.97
C ILE A 29 -12.90 -16.45 12.72
N THR A 30 -11.79 -15.72 12.75
CA THR A 30 -10.56 -16.15 13.45
C THR A 30 -10.80 -16.30 14.95
N ILE A 31 -11.55 -15.38 15.57
CA ILE A 31 -11.93 -15.46 16.99
C ILE A 31 -12.82 -16.69 17.25
N LEU A 32 -13.81 -16.95 16.38
CA LEU A 32 -14.69 -18.12 16.50
C LEU A 32 -13.91 -19.43 16.37
N VAL A 33 -13.00 -19.52 15.40
CA VAL A 33 -12.11 -20.69 15.22
C VAL A 33 -11.22 -20.86 16.45
N GLY A 34 -10.66 -19.79 16.99
CA GLY A 34 -9.89 -19.82 18.24
C GLY A 34 -10.71 -20.34 19.43
N ALA A 35 -11.94 -19.85 19.60
CA ALA A 35 -12.85 -20.32 20.64
C ALA A 35 -13.18 -21.82 20.47
N LEU A 36 -13.46 -22.27 19.25
CA LEU A 36 -13.67 -23.70 18.94
C LEU A 36 -12.43 -24.53 19.30
N GLY A 37 -11.22 -24.00 19.06
CA GLY A 37 -9.97 -24.62 19.51
C GLY A 37 -9.93 -24.84 21.02
N ILE A 38 -10.32 -23.84 21.81
CA ILE A 38 -10.39 -23.95 23.28
C ILE A 38 -11.48 -24.95 23.72
N PHE A 39 -12.66 -24.92 23.08
CA PHE A 39 -13.74 -25.86 23.38
C PHE A 39 -13.37 -27.30 23.04
N THR A 40 -12.68 -27.56 21.93
CA THR A 40 -12.23 -28.91 21.56
C THR A 40 -11.20 -29.47 22.53
N ALA A 41 -10.37 -28.62 23.15
CA ALA A 41 -9.44 -29.03 24.20
C ALA A 41 -10.18 -29.51 25.46
N ARG A 42 -11.32 -28.87 25.81
CA ARG A 42 -12.14 -29.22 26.98
C ARG A 42 -13.07 -30.40 26.70
N PHE A 43 -13.86 -30.31 25.63
CA PHE A 43 -14.86 -31.29 25.24
C PHE A 43 -14.28 -32.16 24.14
N LYS A 44 -13.61 -33.24 24.56
CA LYS A 44 -12.95 -34.18 23.65
C LYS A 44 -13.98 -35.03 22.89
N THR A 45 -14.87 -34.44 22.11
CA THR A 45 -15.84 -35.15 21.26
C THR A 45 -15.27 -35.32 19.86
N CYS A 46 -15.54 -36.45 19.22
CA CYS A 46 -14.98 -36.78 17.90
C CYS A 46 -15.42 -35.78 16.81
N CYS A 47 -16.69 -35.37 16.86
CA CYS A 47 -17.29 -34.45 15.89
C CYS A 47 -16.64 -33.05 15.93
N MET A 48 -16.41 -32.50 17.14
CA MET A 48 -15.82 -31.15 17.29
C MET A 48 -14.38 -31.09 16.77
N ILE A 49 -13.59 -32.15 16.97
CA ILE A 49 -12.21 -32.22 16.46
C ILE A 49 -12.22 -32.23 14.92
N GLY A 50 -13.09 -33.04 14.32
CA GLY A 50 -13.22 -33.11 12.85
C GLY A 50 -13.64 -31.76 12.24
N LEU A 51 -14.64 -31.09 12.85
CA LEU A 51 -15.11 -29.79 12.41
C LEU A 51 -14.03 -28.71 12.50
N PHE A 52 -13.31 -28.65 13.62
CA PHE A 52 -12.19 -27.71 13.80
C PHE A 52 -11.09 -27.95 12.77
N SER A 53 -10.66 -29.20 12.58
CA SER A 53 -9.65 -29.54 11.57
C SER A 53 -10.05 -29.09 10.16
N PHE A 54 -11.30 -29.28 9.77
CA PHE A 54 -11.79 -28.85 8.46
C PHE A 54 -11.70 -27.33 8.27
N PHE A 55 -12.17 -26.55 9.25
CA PHE A 55 -12.09 -25.09 9.19
C PHE A 55 -10.65 -24.56 9.23
N SER A 56 -9.80 -25.13 10.09
CA SER A 56 -8.38 -24.74 10.14
C SER A 56 -7.66 -25.02 8.82
N PHE A 57 -7.95 -26.13 8.16
CA PHE A 57 -7.37 -26.44 6.85
C PHE A 57 -7.77 -25.40 5.79
N ILE A 58 -9.07 -25.09 5.69
CA ILE A 58 -9.57 -24.06 4.75
C ILE A 58 -8.94 -22.70 5.04
N MET A 59 -8.91 -22.27 6.29
CA MET A 59 -8.32 -20.98 6.69
C MET A 59 -6.83 -20.91 6.35
N SER A 60 -6.10 -22.01 6.56
CA SER A 60 -4.69 -22.09 6.19
C SER A 60 -4.48 -21.90 4.68
N LEU A 61 -5.27 -22.58 3.85
CA LEU A 61 -5.21 -22.41 2.39
C LEU A 61 -5.52 -20.97 1.96
N ILE A 62 -6.50 -20.33 2.60
CA ILE A 62 -6.85 -18.93 2.32
C ILE A 62 -5.68 -18.00 2.69
N PHE A 63 -5.10 -18.13 3.88
CA PHE A 63 -3.98 -17.28 4.29
C PHE A 63 -2.74 -17.48 3.43
N LEU A 64 -2.42 -18.72 3.05
CA LEU A 64 -1.32 -19.01 2.16
C LEU A 64 -1.56 -18.42 0.77
N GLY A 65 -2.75 -18.61 0.20
CA GLY A 65 -3.12 -18.05 -1.11
C GLY A 65 -3.05 -16.53 -1.13
N ILE A 66 -3.65 -15.86 -0.15
CA ILE A 66 -3.62 -14.39 -0.05
C ILE A 66 -2.18 -13.90 0.18
N GLY A 67 -1.41 -14.56 1.05
CA GLY A 67 -0.01 -14.20 1.31
C GLY A 67 0.85 -14.25 0.04
N VAL A 68 0.71 -15.31 -0.77
CA VAL A 68 1.42 -15.41 -2.06
C VAL A 68 1.01 -14.30 -3.01
N VAL A 69 -0.29 -14.02 -3.16
CA VAL A 69 -0.78 -12.95 -4.05
C VAL A 69 -0.24 -11.59 -3.62
N ILE A 70 -0.24 -11.26 -2.33
CA ILE A 70 0.29 -9.98 -1.83
C ILE A 70 1.79 -9.84 -2.12
N ILE A 71 2.57 -10.91 -1.93
CA ILE A 71 4.01 -10.87 -2.23
C ILE A 71 4.25 -10.65 -3.73
N ILE A 72 3.50 -11.34 -4.60
CA ILE A 72 3.58 -11.14 -6.05
C ILE A 72 3.25 -9.69 -6.42
N VAL A 73 2.18 -9.13 -5.85
CA VAL A 73 1.80 -7.73 -6.07
C VAL A 73 2.91 -6.78 -5.60
N SER A 74 3.52 -7.02 -4.44
CA SER A 74 4.62 -6.19 -3.91
C SER A 74 5.85 -6.21 -4.83
N ILE A 75 6.18 -7.37 -5.40
CA ILE A 75 7.30 -7.49 -6.35
C ILE A 75 6.96 -6.78 -7.67
N ALA A 76 5.76 -7.03 -8.18
CA ALA A 76 5.29 -6.45 -9.43
C ALA A 76 5.20 -4.91 -9.35
N SER A 77 4.73 -4.35 -8.23
CA SER A 77 4.62 -2.89 -8.07
C SER A 77 5.97 -2.18 -8.16
N ASN A 78 7.04 -2.77 -7.61
CA ASN A 78 8.37 -2.17 -7.71
C ASN A 78 8.89 -2.14 -9.14
N GLN A 79 8.69 -3.24 -9.87
CA GLN A 79 9.07 -3.32 -11.29
C GLN A 79 8.25 -2.33 -12.13
N GLN A 80 6.97 -2.15 -11.82
CA GLN A 80 6.13 -1.19 -12.51
C GLN A 80 6.55 0.26 -12.31
N ILE A 81 6.94 0.65 -11.09
CA ILE A 81 7.48 2.00 -10.84
C ILE A 81 8.74 2.23 -11.68
N GLU A 82 9.62 1.23 -11.74
CA GLU A 82 10.86 1.33 -12.52
C GLU A 82 10.58 1.42 -14.02
N GLN A 83 9.67 0.59 -14.55
CA GLN A 83 9.22 0.64 -15.94
C GLN A 83 8.53 1.97 -16.29
N TYR A 84 7.72 2.50 -15.36
CA TYR A 84 7.08 3.80 -15.49
C TYR A 84 8.14 4.89 -15.69
N CYS A 85 9.20 4.87 -14.88
CA CYS A 85 10.28 5.84 -14.98
C CYS A 85 11.19 5.67 -16.20
N GLN A 86 11.20 4.50 -16.84
CA GLN A 86 11.95 4.24 -18.06
C GLN A 86 11.16 4.54 -19.35
N ASN A 87 9.95 5.11 -19.26
CA ASN A 87 9.04 5.35 -20.40
C ASN A 87 8.76 4.07 -21.23
N GLN A 88 8.85 2.89 -20.63
CA GLN A 88 8.56 1.64 -21.33
C GLN A 88 7.05 1.44 -21.45
N THR A 89 6.59 0.98 -22.61
CA THR A 89 5.17 0.66 -22.83
C THR A 89 4.76 -0.52 -21.96
N TYR A 90 3.73 -0.34 -21.15
CA TYR A 90 3.23 -1.38 -20.25
C TYR A 90 2.65 -2.57 -21.02
N ASP A 91 3.17 -3.77 -20.77
CA ASP A 91 2.50 -4.99 -21.19
C ASP A 91 1.16 -5.14 -20.44
N GLN A 92 0.09 -5.45 -21.18
CA GLN A 92 -1.31 -5.49 -20.72
C GLN A 92 -1.61 -6.49 -19.57
N PHE A 93 -0.62 -7.24 -19.08
CA PHE A 93 -0.85 -8.44 -18.27
C PHE A 93 -1.13 -8.18 -16.78
N THR A 94 -1.23 -6.93 -16.33
CA THR A 94 -1.45 -6.68 -14.90
C THR A 94 -2.91 -6.35 -14.58
N ILE A 95 -3.50 -7.27 -13.81
CA ILE A 95 -4.77 -7.25 -13.06
C ILE A 95 -5.27 -5.81 -12.79
N ASN A 96 -6.59 -5.57 -12.82
CA ASN A 96 -7.24 -4.27 -12.52
C ASN A 96 -6.58 -3.45 -11.37
N LEU A 97 -6.06 -4.11 -10.34
CA LEU A 97 -5.31 -3.51 -9.23
C LEU A 97 -4.11 -2.65 -9.67
N SER A 98 -3.38 -3.07 -10.70
CA SER A 98 -2.25 -2.36 -11.29
C SER A 98 -2.67 -1.01 -11.90
N ARG A 99 -3.81 -0.98 -12.59
CA ARG A 99 -4.31 0.27 -13.21
C ARG A 99 -4.61 1.34 -12.16
N TYR A 100 -5.17 0.95 -11.02
CA TYR A 100 -5.40 1.89 -9.91
C TYR A 100 -4.10 2.48 -9.38
N PHE A 101 -3.10 1.63 -9.21
CA PHE A 101 -1.79 2.06 -8.78
C PHE A 101 -1.16 3.02 -9.79
N LEU A 102 -1.18 2.69 -11.08
CA LEU A 102 -0.67 3.56 -12.14
C LEU A 102 -1.36 4.92 -12.17
N ASN A 103 -2.68 4.97 -12.03
CA ASN A 103 -3.40 6.25 -11.97
C ASN A 103 -3.00 7.10 -10.76
N TYR A 104 -2.82 6.46 -9.60
CA TYR A 104 -2.35 7.15 -8.38
C TYR A 104 -0.92 7.69 -8.54
N VAL A 105 -0.05 6.88 -9.12
CA VAL A 105 1.34 7.23 -9.43
C VAL A 105 1.40 8.36 -10.46
N GLU A 106 0.54 8.35 -11.47
CA GLU A 106 0.44 9.42 -12.46
C GLU A 106 -0.10 10.72 -11.85
N GLU A 107 -1.11 10.65 -10.97
CA GLU A 107 -1.60 11.83 -10.25
C GLU A 107 -0.51 12.42 -9.35
N TYR A 108 0.23 11.56 -8.64
CA TYR A 108 1.38 11.95 -7.83
C TYR A 108 2.49 12.58 -8.65
N ASP A 109 2.90 11.96 -9.76
CA ASP A 109 3.95 12.51 -10.62
C ASP A 109 3.51 13.85 -11.19
N LYS A 110 2.29 13.95 -11.73
CA LYS A 110 1.76 15.22 -12.25
C LYS A 110 1.70 16.31 -11.17
N ALA A 111 1.34 15.95 -9.93
CA ALA A 111 1.28 16.86 -8.80
C ALA A 111 2.65 17.38 -8.38
N THR A 112 3.68 16.54 -8.42
CA THR A 112 5.04 16.86 -7.95
C THR A 112 5.93 17.40 -9.06
N SER A 113 5.72 16.96 -10.31
CA SER A 113 6.54 17.27 -11.48
C SER A 113 6.03 18.48 -12.24
N LYS A 114 4.74 18.47 -12.62
CA LYS A 114 4.21 19.46 -13.56
C LYS A 114 3.86 20.76 -12.85
N LEU A 115 3.20 20.68 -11.70
CA LEU A 115 2.66 21.86 -11.04
C LEU A 115 3.75 22.76 -10.44
N PRO A 116 4.66 22.28 -9.55
CA PRO A 116 5.73 23.11 -9.01
C PRO A 116 6.61 23.70 -10.11
N ASN A 117 7.04 22.92 -11.10
CA ASN A 117 7.91 23.42 -12.16
C ASN A 117 7.24 24.45 -13.08
N THR A 118 5.91 24.44 -13.20
CA THR A 118 5.17 25.41 -14.04
C THR A 118 4.84 26.69 -13.27
N TYR A 119 4.44 26.57 -12.01
CA TYR A 119 3.86 27.68 -11.26
C TYR A 119 4.80 28.25 -10.22
N MET A 120 5.64 27.44 -9.57
CA MET A 120 6.54 27.92 -8.51
C MET A 120 7.57 28.90 -9.08
N CYS A 121 7.75 30.02 -8.39
CA CYS A 121 8.58 31.14 -8.82
C CYS A 121 8.20 31.67 -10.21
N SER A 122 6.93 31.55 -10.60
CA SER A 122 6.40 32.23 -11.79
C SER A 122 5.74 33.56 -11.41
N TYR A 123 5.22 34.28 -12.40
CA TYR A 123 4.35 35.44 -12.18
C TYR A 123 3.16 35.12 -11.26
N TYR A 124 2.64 33.89 -11.28
CA TYR A 124 1.51 33.48 -10.45
C TYR A 124 1.91 33.15 -9.01
N CYS A 125 3.14 32.66 -8.80
CA CYS A 125 3.66 32.29 -7.49
C CYS A 125 5.06 32.92 -7.30
N PRO A 126 5.17 34.23 -7.10
CA PRO A 126 6.48 34.84 -6.91
C PRO A 126 7.09 34.34 -5.59
N CYS A 127 8.29 33.77 -5.69
CA CYS A 127 9.01 33.18 -4.58
C CYS A 127 9.71 34.25 -3.73
N VAL A 128 10.03 33.88 -2.49
CA VAL A 128 10.94 34.68 -1.66
C VAL A 128 12.34 34.82 -2.30
N PRO A 129 13.12 35.85 -1.94
CA PRO A 129 14.51 35.97 -2.38
C PRO A 129 15.32 34.70 -2.11
N LEU A 130 16.05 34.24 -3.14
CA LEU A 130 16.77 32.98 -3.12
C LEU A 130 18.16 33.12 -2.50
N ASP A 131 18.53 32.18 -1.63
CA ASP A 131 19.93 31.99 -1.22
C ASP A 131 20.71 31.28 -2.35
N GLN A 132 21.47 32.06 -3.11
CA GLN A 132 22.19 31.57 -4.29
C GLN A 132 23.21 30.47 -3.96
N SER A 133 23.76 30.45 -2.74
CA SER A 133 24.79 29.48 -2.32
C SER A 133 24.28 28.03 -2.36
N LYS A 134 22.98 27.82 -2.15
CA LYS A 134 22.36 26.48 -2.17
C LYS A 134 21.94 26.02 -3.56
N TRP A 135 22.05 26.91 -4.55
CA TRP A 135 21.56 26.70 -5.92
C TRP A 135 22.67 26.79 -6.97
N GLU A 136 23.94 26.84 -6.55
CA GLU A 136 25.10 27.03 -7.43
C GLU A 136 25.18 26.02 -8.59
N ASN A 137 24.67 24.79 -8.38
CA ASN A 137 24.66 23.75 -9.40
C ASN A 137 23.56 23.91 -10.46
N TYR A 138 22.63 24.85 -10.28
CA TYR A 138 21.54 25.12 -11.22
C TYR A 138 21.80 26.46 -11.91
N ASN A 139 21.89 26.44 -13.26
CA ASN A 139 21.99 27.65 -14.08
C ASN A 139 20.67 28.44 -14.05
N ILE A 140 20.38 29.10 -12.93
CA ILE A 140 19.20 29.95 -12.76
C ILE A 140 19.49 31.30 -13.40
N THR A 141 18.73 31.66 -14.43
CA THR A 141 18.76 33.01 -14.99
C THR A 141 17.68 33.88 -14.32
N VAL A 142 18.03 35.10 -13.92
CA VAL A 142 17.15 36.16 -13.35
C VAL A 142 17.23 37.40 -14.29
N GLY A 143 16.17 38.18 -14.59
CA GLY A 143 16.01 39.06 -15.82
C GLY A 143 15.04 38.79 -17.06
N SER A 144 15.22 37.77 -17.93
CA SER A 144 14.50 37.23 -19.12
C SER A 144 13.05 36.60 -19.01
N PRO A 145 12.31 36.38 -20.12
CA PRO A 145 10.93 35.85 -20.13
C PRO A 145 10.73 34.36 -19.74
N ASN A 146 11.81 33.59 -19.60
CA ASN A 146 11.77 32.18 -19.13
C ASN A 146 12.20 32.03 -17.66
N GLN A 147 11.93 33.03 -16.83
CA GLN A 147 12.61 33.14 -15.57
C GLN A 147 11.78 33.04 -14.32
N LEU A 148 12.53 32.72 -13.28
CA LEU A 148 12.07 32.61 -11.92
C LEU A 148 11.96 34.01 -11.29
N TYR A 149 10.78 34.29 -10.75
CA TYR A 149 10.41 35.52 -10.05
C TYR A 149 10.63 35.33 -8.55
N PHE A 150 11.64 36.01 -8.01
CA PHE A 150 12.04 35.96 -6.59
C PHE A 150 11.71 37.23 -5.80
N THR A 151 10.63 37.91 -6.19
CA THR A 151 10.19 39.18 -5.57
C THR A 151 8.96 39.01 -4.66
N GLY A 152 8.55 37.78 -4.39
CA GLY A 152 7.32 37.48 -3.66
C GLY A 152 7.53 36.92 -2.27
N GLN A 153 6.53 36.19 -1.79
CA GLN A 153 6.41 35.75 -0.40
C GLN A 153 6.27 34.24 -0.24
N TYR A 154 6.12 33.48 -1.34
CA TYR A 154 5.95 32.04 -1.26
C TYR A 154 7.28 31.34 -0.97
N GLN A 155 7.31 30.58 0.12
CA GLN A 155 8.47 29.76 0.48
C GLN A 155 8.31 28.32 0.00
N THR A 156 7.08 27.82 -0.02
CA THR A 156 6.73 26.44 -0.40
C THR A 156 5.71 26.47 -1.52
N PHE A 157 5.70 25.46 -2.39
CA PHE A 157 4.67 25.40 -3.43
C PHE A 157 3.28 25.19 -2.85
N ASN A 158 3.14 24.47 -1.73
CA ASN A 158 1.85 24.27 -1.06
C ASN A 158 1.17 25.59 -0.68
N GLN A 159 1.92 26.61 -0.24
CA GLN A 159 1.34 27.94 0.03
C GLN A 159 0.74 28.56 -1.23
N CYS A 160 1.46 28.53 -2.35
CA CYS A 160 0.90 29.05 -3.61
C CYS A 160 -0.23 28.17 -4.15
N TYR A 161 -0.12 26.86 -3.99
CA TYR A 161 -1.12 25.90 -4.45
C TYR A 161 -2.51 26.18 -3.86
N GLN A 162 -2.59 26.52 -2.57
CA GLN A 162 -3.87 26.92 -1.93
C GLN A 162 -4.47 28.17 -2.60
N ASP A 163 -3.62 29.14 -2.93
CA ASP A 163 -4.02 30.38 -3.61
C ASP A 163 -4.44 30.12 -5.07
N LEU A 164 -3.74 29.24 -5.79
CA LEU A 164 -4.10 28.82 -7.15
C LEU A 164 -5.46 28.10 -7.20
N ILE A 165 -5.79 27.28 -6.18
CA ILE A 165 -7.11 26.65 -6.05
C ILE A 165 -8.18 27.71 -5.77
N ARG A 166 -7.91 28.62 -4.82
CA ARG A 166 -8.84 29.71 -4.47
C ARG A 166 -9.19 30.54 -5.71
N ASP A 167 -8.19 30.82 -6.54
CA ASP A 167 -8.32 31.58 -7.78
C ASP A 167 -8.85 30.73 -8.97
N LYS A 168 -9.17 29.44 -8.75
CA LYS A 168 -9.68 28.48 -9.75
C LYS A 168 -8.76 28.30 -10.96
N ARG A 169 -7.44 28.46 -10.78
CA ARG A 169 -6.45 28.28 -11.86
C ARG A 169 -6.07 26.82 -12.08
N ILE A 170 -6.15 26.02 -11.03
CA ILE A 170 -5.85 24.59 -11.04
C ILE A 170 -6.96 23.80 -10.35
N GLN A 171 -7.03 22.50 -10.64
CA GLN A 171 -7.94 21.60 -9.94
C GLN A 171 -7.34 21.15 -8.61
N PRO A 172 -8.17 20.95 -7.57
CA PRO A 172 -7.69 20.43 -6.29
C PRO A 172 -7.22 18.97 -6.46
N ILE A 173 -5.99 18.72 -6.02
CA ILE A 173 -5.40 17.40 -5.81
C ILE A 173 -6.04 16.75 -4.58
N ASN A 174 -6.15 15.43 -4.59
CA ASN A 174 -6.64 14.67 -3.45
C ASN A 174 -5.78 14.93 -2.19
N SER A 175 -6.43 15.29 -1.08
CA SER A 175 -5.77 15.49 0.23
C SER A 175 -4.85 14.34 0.66
N LYS A 176 -5.17 13.09 0.31
CA LYS A 176 -4.32 11.92 0.65
C LYS A 176 -3.04 11.88 -0.16
N VAL A 177 -3.08 12.31 -1.41
CA VAL A 177 -1.89 12.44 -2.27
C VAL A 177 -1.01 13.55 -1.71
N LEU A 178 -1.61 14.66 -1.27
CA LEU A 178 -0.92 15.77 -0.61
C LEU A 178 -0.22 15.34 0.69
N ASP A 179 -0.92 14.62 1.58
CA ASP A 179 -0.32 14.07 2.79
C ASP A 179 0.81 13.07 2.48
N PHE A 180 0.64 12.26 1.42
CA PHE A 180 1.65 11.33 0.97
C PHE A 180 2.91 12.03 0.42
N ILE A 181 2.75 13.07 -0.40
CA ILE A 181 3.86 13.91 -0.88
C ILE A 181 4.60 14.52 0.32
N LYS A 182 3.86 15.07 1.28
CA LYS A 182 4.46 15.67 2.48
C LYS A 182 5.29 14.64 3.25
N ASN A 183 4.74 13.46 3.53
CA ASN A 183 5.46 12.43 4.27
C ASN A 183 6.72 11.97 3.54
N LEU A 184 6.66 11.80 2.21
CA LEU A 184 7.83 11.44 1.42
C LEU A 184 8.91 12.53 1.43
N GLU A 185 8.53 13.80 1.24
CA GLU A 185 9.48 14.90 1.34
C GLU A 185 10.08 15.00 2.73
N ASP A 186 9.28 14.85 3.79
CA ASP A 186 9.74 14.95 5.19
C ASP A 186 10.65 13.78 5.58
N GLU A 187 10.32 12.54 5.21
CA GLU A 187 11.07 11.33 5.62
C GLU A 187 12.27 11.01 4.74
N GLU A 188 12.17 11.20 3.42
CA GLU A 188 13.15 10.69 2.45
C GLU A 188 13.94 11.80 1.73
N ASP A 189 13.69 13.08 2.04
CA ASP A 189 14.39 14.24 1.45
C ASP A 189 14.50 14.17 -0.09
N CYS A 190 13.37 13.82 -0.71
CA CYS A 190 13.24 13.56 -2.14
C CYS A 190 12.09 14.37 -2.75
N SER A 191 12.14 14.60 -4.05
CA SER A 191 11.01 15.21 -4.77
C SER A 191 10.81 14.56 -6.12
N GLY A 192 9.54 14.44 -6.53
CA GLY A 192 9.20 13.79 -7.79
C GLY A 192 9.28 12.27 -7.70
N LEU A 193 8.64 11.59 -8.66
CA LEU A 193 8.70 10.14 -8.72
C LEU A 193 9.96 9.68 -9.45
N CYS A 194 10.07 10.03 -10.73
CA CYS A 194 11.11 9.48 -11.61
C CYS A 194 12.38 10.32 -11.69
N GLY A 195 12.30 11.59 -11.33
CA GLY A 195 13.45 12.50 -11.31
C GLY A 195 13.29 13.56 -10.25
N ALA A 196 14.42 14.04 -9.74
CA ALA A 196 14.44 15.19 -8.85
C ALA A 196 13.93 16.43 -9.60
N HIS A 197 12.88 17.06 -9.07
CA HIS A 197 12.34 18.29 -9.66
C HIS A 197 13.05 19.53 -9.13
N LYS A 198 12.77 20.71 -9.71
CA LYS A 198 13.46 21.92 -9.27
C LYS A 198 12.98 22.39 -7.90
N PHE A 199 11.70 22.19 -7.59
CA PHE A 199 11.06 22.73 -6.40
C PHE A 199 10.38 21.63 -5.60
N TRP A 200 10.43 21.82 -4.28
CA TRP A 200 9.66 21.04 -3.33
C TRP A 200 8.20 21.44 -3.31
N PHE A 201 7.33 20.51 -2.94
CA PHE A 201 5.92 20.79 -2.70
C PHE A 201 5.72 21.43 -1.31
N TYR A 202 6.23 20.81 -0.26
CA TYR A 202 6.05 21.20 1.15
C TYR A 202 7.28 21.82 1.78
N ARG A 203 8.49 21.46 1.33
CA ARG A 203 9.72 22.07 1.86
C ARG A 203 9.97 23.46 1.28
N SER A 204 10.71 24.27 2.06
CA SER A 204 11.06 25.63 1.66
C SER A 204 12.08 25.65 0.54
N ILE A 205 11.93 26.57 -0.42
CA ILE A 205 12.91 26.82 -1.49
C ILE A 205 14.30 27.21 -0.95
N ASN A 206 14.36 27.73 0.27
CA ASN A 206 15.59 28.07 0.97
C ASN A 206 16.39 26.83 1.43
N ASN A 207 15.84 25.63 1.30
CA ASN A 207 16.58 24.39 1.58
C ASN A 207 17.45 23.95 0.39
N GLY A 208 17.38 24.66 -0.74
CA GLY A 208 18.01 24.23 -1.98
C GLY A 208 17.09 23.28 -2.78
N PRO A 209 17.52 22.89 -3.99
CA PRO A 209 16.79 21.93 -4.80
C PRO A 209 16.88 20.52 -4.19
N PRO A 210 15.87 19.66 -4.40
CA PRO A 210 15.91 18.27 -3.98
C PRO A 210 17.04 17.52 -4.69
N SER A 211 17.77 16.71 -3.93
CA SER A 211 18.94 15.97 -4.43
C SER A 211 18.60 14.62 -5.04
N SER A 212 17.44 14.06 -4.70
CA SER A 212 17.01 12.71 -5.08
C SER A 212 15.54 12.66 -5.48
N ASN A 213 15.16 11.60 -6.21
CA ASN A 213 13.77 11.29 -6.53
C ASN A 213 13.17 10.38 -5.44
N CYS A 214 11.84 10.38 -5.31
CA CYS A 214 11.15 9.59 -4.28
C CYS A 214 10.90 8.14 -4.67
N GLN A 215 11.46 7.67 -5.79
CA GLN A 215 11.27 6.30 -6.28
C GLN A 215 11.66 5.27 -5.21
N SER A 216 12.85 5.40 -4.63
CA SER A 216 13.37 4.47 -3.62
C SER A 216 12.53 4.50 -2.33
N GLY A 217 12.13 5.70 -1.88
CA GLY A 217 11.25 5.88 -0.71
C GLY A 217 9.90 5.20 -0.89
N ILE A 218 9.29 5.37 -2.07
CA ILE A 218 8.01 4.72 -2.42
C ILE A 218 8.20 3.19 -2.47
N GLN A 219 9.19 2.70 -3.21
CA GLN A 219 9.48 1.25 -3.29
C GLN A 219 9.73 0.64 -1.90
N LYS A 220 10.45 1.35 -1.03
CA LYS A 220 10.72 0.94 0.36
C LYS A 220 9.44 0.89 1.19
N GLN A 221 8.59 1.92 1.16
CA GLN A 221 7.31 1.90 1.89
C GLN A 221 6.39 0.78 1.40
N TYR A 222 6.36 0.50 0.09
CA TYR A 222 5.60 -0.62 -0.48
C TYR A 222 6.13 -1.97 -0.02
N ASN A 223 7.44 -2.20 -0.11
CA ASN A 223 8.07 -3.43 0.33
C ASN A 223 7.91 -3.67 1.83
N LEU A 224 8.04 -2.63 2.64
CA LEU A 224 7.83 -2.74 4.08
C LEU A 224 6.36 -3.05 4.38
N THR A 225 5.42 -2.35 3.76
CA THR A 225 3.99 -2.54 4.07
C THR A 225 3.47 -3.88 3.54
N PHE A 226 3.56 -4.11 2.23
CA PHE A 226 2.97 -5.30 1.61
C PHE A 226 3.85 -6.53 1.78
N GLY A 227 5.18 -6.38 1.75
CA GLY A 227 6.09 -7.49 1.96
C GLY A 227 5.96 -8.09 3.37
N ILE A 228 5.95 -7.24 4.42
CA ILE A 228 5.78 -7.73 5.81
C ILE A 228 4.39 -8.35 5.99
N LEU A 229 3.33 -7.73 5.45
CA LEU A 229 1.98 -8.30 5.52
C LEU A 229 1.88 -9.67 4.82
N GLY A 230 2.46 -9.79 3.62
CA GLY A 230 2.48 -11.02 2.86
C GLY A 230 3.23 -12.14 3.59
N ILE A 231 4.44 -11.84 4.10
CA ILE A 231 5.23 -12.79 4.91
C ILE A 231 4.47 -13.17 6.18
N GLY A 232 3.86 -12.21 6.88
CA GLY A 232 3.07 -12.47 8.09
C GLY A 232 1.90 -13.43 7.84
N LEU A 233 1.20 -13.27 6.72
CA LEU A 233 0.12 -14.17 6.31
C LEU A 233 0.62 -15.57 5.97
N LEU A 234 1.77 -15.69 5.28
CA LEU A 234 2.37 -16.99 5.00
C LEU A 234 2.76 -17.72 6.28
N VAL A 235 3.44 -17.04 7.21
CA VAL A 235 3.84 -17.62 8.49
C VAL A 235 2.61 -18.05 9.29
N THR A 236 1.59 -17.19 9.37
CA THR A 236 0.33 -17.50 10.07
C THR A 236 -0.37 -18.70 9.43
N GLY A 237 -0.47 -18.74 8.10
CA GLY A 237 -1.05 -19.86 7.35
C GLY A 237 -0.32 -21.18 7.62
N ASN A 238 1.02 -21.17 7.68
CA ASN A 238 1.84 -22.34 8.03
C ASN A 238 1.62 -22.81 9.47
N ILE A 239 1.52 -21.89 10.44
CA ILE A 239 1.24 -22.24 11.84
C ILE A 239 -0.14 -22.91 11.96
N VAL A 240 -1.16 -22.35 11.31
CA VAL A 240 -2.52 -22.93 11.29
C VAL A 240 -2.51 -24.30 10.59
N PHE A 241 -1.70 -24.47 9.54
CA PHE A 241 -1.51 -25.77 8.88
C PHE A 241 -0.90 -26.80 9.83
N MET A 242 0.14 -26.44 10.58
CA MET A 242 0.75 -27.34 11.56
C MET A 242 -0.25 -27.73 12.66
N ALA A 243 -1.05 -26.78 13.14
CA ALA A 243 -2.13 -27.06 14.10
C ALA A 243 -3.14 -28.05 13.52
N PHE A 244 -3.57 -27.86 12.27
CA PHE A 244 -4.43 -28.82 11.57
C PHE A 244 -3.84 -30.24 11.57
N ASN A 245 -2.56 -30.39 11.20
CA ASN A 245 -1.88 -31.69 11.16
C ASN A 245 -1.84 -32.37 12.54
N ALA A 246 -1.58 -31.61 13.61
CA ALA A 246 -1.58 -32.13 14.97
C ALA A 246 -2.99 -32.61 15.39
N HIS A 247 -4.02 -31.81 15.13
CA HIS A 247 -5.40 -32.17 15.46
C HIS A 247 -5.90 -33.38 14.65
N TYR A 248 -5.56 -33.45 13.36
CA TYR A 248 -5.89 -34.57 12.50
C TYR A 248 -5.20 -35.87 12.97
N GLY A 249 -3.94 -35.79 13.39
CA GLY A 249 -3.21 -36.92 13.98
C GLY A 249 -3.86 -37.43 15.28
N LEU A 250 -4.25 -36.53 16.18
CA LEU A 250 -4.95 -36.87 17.42
C LEU A 250 -6.32 -37.52 17.15
N TRP A 251 -7.06 -37.01 16.16
CA TRP A 251 -8.32 -37.58 15.72
C TRP A 251 -8.16 -39.02 15.24
N ARG A 252 -7.19 -39.28 14.34
CA ARG A 252 -6.90 -40.61 13.81
C ARG A 252 -6.56 -41.61 14.91
N LYS A 253 -5.67 -41.24 15.85
CA LYS A 253 -5.26 -42.12 16.97
C LYS A 253 -6.46 -42.55 17.83
N ARG A 254 -7.41 -41.65 18.06
CA ARG A 254 -8.60 -41.95 18.87
C ARG A 254 -9.59 -42.85 18.15
N PHE A 255 -9.77 -42.65 16.85
CA PHE A 255 -10.62 -43.51 16.04
C PHE A 255 -10.14 -44.98 16.07
N THR A 256 -8.83 -45.20 15.95
CA THR A 256 -8.24 -46.54 16.04
C THR A 256 -8.47 -47.20 17.40
N ARG A 257 -8.32 -46.47 18.52
CA ARG A 257 -8.57 -47.00 19.87
C ARG A 257 -10.04 -47.41 20.07
N SER A 258 -10.97 -46.61 19.58
CA SER A 258 -12.41 -46.91 19.70
C SER A 258 -12.80 -48.20 18.97
N ASN A 259 -12.22 -48.45 17.79
CA ASN A 259 -12.49 -49.67 17.03
C ASN A 259 -11.88 -50.92 17.69
N SER A 260 -10.69 -50.80 18.30
CA SER A 260 -10.07 -51.90 19.05
C SER A 260 -10.90 -52.29 20.29
N SER A 261 -11.43 -51.33 21.05
CA SER A 261 -12.30 -51.63 22.20
C SER A 261 -13.61 -52.30 21.79
N ARG A 262 -14.22 -51.90 20.67
CA ARG A 262 -15.41 -52.60 20.14
C ARG A 262 -15.11 -54.02 19.69
N SER A 263 -13.99 -54.23 18.98
CA SER A 263 -13.59 -55.56 18.53
C SER A 263 -13.35 -56.55 19.68
N ASN A 264 -12.89 -56.08 20.84
CA ASN A 264 -12.71 -56.93 22.02
C ASN A 264 -14.02 -57.24 22.75
N ALA A 265 -15.01 -56.33 22.71
CA ALA A 265 -16.32 -56.58 23.33
C ALA A 265 -17.06 -57.76 22.66
N TYR A 266 -16.94 -57.93 21.34
CA TYR A 266 -17.56 -59.04 20.62
C TYR A 266 -16.88 -60.41 20.84
N LYS A 267 -15.68 -60.46 21.43
CA LYS A 267 -14.95 -61.72 21.66
C LYS A 267 -15.23 -62.38 23.01
N VAL A 268 -16.03 -61.78 23.88
CA VAL A 268 -16.29 -62.27 25.26
C VAL A 268 -17.65 -62.98 25.35
N GLU A 269 -18.41 -63.07 24.26
CA GLU A 269 -19.75 -63.68 24.23
C GLU A 269 -19.79 -65.09 23.58
N ASP A 270 -18.63 -65.69 23.28
CA ASP A 270 -18.48 -67.08 22.82
C ASP A 270 -17.72 -67.92 23.87
#